data_AF-A0A1F8V2Y6-F1
#
_entry.id   AF-A0A1F8V2Y6-F1
#
_cell.length_a   1.000
_cell.length_b   1.000
_cell.length_c   1.000
_cell.angle_alpha   90.00
_cell.angle_beta   90.00
_cell.angle_gamma   90.00
#
_symmetry.space_group_name_H-M   'P 1'
#
loop_
_entity.id
_entity.type
_entity.pdbx_description
1 polymer ?
#
loop_
_entity_poly.entity_id
_entity_poly.type
_entity_poly.pdbx_seq_one_letter_code
_entity_poly.pdbx_strand_id
1 'polypeptide(L)'
;MSSAKKRSIDSAVGYAKENNLFDDMVTSRTFYNWIDDGLLKIKNIDLILKVRRKLKSKLKDRKKKLGRSIEERPAETETREESGHWEGDGIIGKNRKGHIITFLSSTFDYSILSIQVKSKPLPAAVAVSA
;
A
#
# COMPACT_ATOMS: atom_id res chain seq x y z
N MET A 1 -44.46 -2.68 27.92
CA MET A 1 -43.00 -2.90 27.78
C MET A 1 -42.39 -1.62 27.23
N SER A 2 -41.54 -0.95 28.01
CA SER A 2 -40.91 0.33 27.60
C SER A 2 -40.00 0.11 26.40
N SER A 3 -40.31 0.75 25.26
CA SER A 3 -39.47 0.70 24.06
C SER A 3 -38.15 1.41 24.36
N ALA A 4 -37.04 0.67 24.43
CA ALA A 4 -35.73 1.23 24.70
C ALA A 4 -35.37 2.25 23.60
N LYS A 5 -35.28 3.53 23.99
CA LYS A 5 -34.95 4.64 23.08
C LYS A 5 -33.58 4.39 22.44
N LYS A 6 -33.56 4.15 21.12
CA LYS A 6 -32.31 4.03 20.35
C LYS A 6 -31.56 5.37 20.38
N ARG A 7 -30.43 5.42 21.07
CA ARG A 7 -29.52 6.58 21.16
C ARG A 7 -28.23 6.27 20.39
N SER A 8 -27.54 7.31 19.91
CA SER A 8 -26.17 7.12 19.42
C SER A 8 -25.25 6.76 20.58
N ILE A 9 -24.12 6.11 20.30
CA ILE A 9 -23.10 5.79 21.31
C ILE A 9 -22.60 7.06 21.98
N ASP A 10 -22.38 8.13 21.21
CA ASP A 10 -21.93 9.41 21.75
C ASP A 10 -22.94 10.00 22.74
N SER A 11 -24.24 9.92 22.45
CA SER A 11 -25.28 10.35 23.38
C SER A 11 -25.37 9.44 24.62
N ALA A 12 -25.12 8.14 24.48
CA ALA A 12 -25.10 7.21 25.61
C ALA A 12 -23.89 7.46 26.53
N VAL A 13 -22.71 7.65 25.96
CA VAL A 13 -21.47 7.96 26.69
C VAL A 13 -21.58 9.32 27.39
N GLY A 14 -22.11 10.34 26.70
CA GLY A 14 -22.34 11.66 27.29
C GLY A 14 -23.31 11.61 28.47
N TYR A 15 -24.44 10.92 28.30
CA TYR A 15 -25.42 10.72 29.37
C TYR A 15 -24.80 9.99 30.58
N ALA A 16 -24.01 8.94 30.35
CA ALA A 16 -23.37 8.18 31.42
C ALA A 16 -22.32 9.00 32.18
N LYS A 17 -21.60 9.89 31.50
CA LYS A 17 -20.67 10.82 32.15
C LYS A 17 -21.39 11.85 33.01
N GLU A 18 -22.44 12.46 32.47
CA GLU A 18 -23.20 13.50 33.18
C GLU A 18 -23.89 12.96 34.43
N ASN A 19 -24.32 11.69 34.39
CA ASN A 19 -24.99 11.02 35.50
C ASN A 19 -24.05 10.19 36.38
N ASN A 20 -22.73 10.23 36.16
CA ASN A 20 -21.72 9.43 36.87
C ASN A 20 -22.15 7.96 37.06
N LEU A 21 -22.63 7.31 35.99
CA LEU A 21 -23.21 5.96 36.07
C LEU A 21 -22.16 4.86 36.29
N PHE A 22 -20.89 5.15 35.99
CA PHE A 22 -19.79 4.20 36.07
C PHE A 22 -18.54 4.91 36.58
N ASP A 23 -17.78 4.23 37.44
CA ASP A 23 -16.51 4.75 37.98
C ASP A 23 -15.44 4.86 36.88
N ASP A 24 -15.35 3.85 36.02
CA ASP A 24 -14.44 3.83 34.87
C ASP A 24 -15.20 4.02 33.56
N MET A 25 -15.00 5.19 32.94
CA MET A 25 -15.65 5.56 31.68
C MET A 25 -14.66 5.62 30.52
N VAL A 26 -14.91 4.81 29.49
CA VAL A 26 -14.15 4.87 28.23
C VAL A 26 -14.71 5.92 27.28
N THR A 27 -13.88 6.37 26.33
CA THR A 27 -14.29 7.34 25.31
C THR A 27 -15.20 6.71 24.27
N SER A 28 -16.03 7.52 23.59
CA SER A 28 -16.86 7.04 22.47
C SER A 28 -16.04 6.35 21.38
N ARG A 29 -14.82 6.82 21.13
CA ARG A 29 -13.88 6.21 20.16
C ARG A 29 -13.56 4.77 20.53
N THR A 30 -13.28 4.52 21.81
CA THR A 30 -13.01 3.17 22.33
C THR A 30 -14.21 2.26 22.13
N PHE A 31 -15.43 2.74 22.43
CA PHE A 31 -16.66 2.00 22.16
C PHE A 31 -16.82 1.65 20.67
N TYR A 32 -16.61 2.62 19.77
CA TYR A 32 -16.71 2.35 18.33
C TYR A 32 -15.69 1.31 17.87
N ASN A 33 -14.46 1.35 18.40
CA ASN A 33 -13.43 0.35 18.10
C ASN A 33 -13.86 -1.04 18.60
N TRP A 34 -14.33 -1.18 19.84
CA TRP A 34 -14.79 -2.46 20.37
C TRP A 34 -15.97 -3.05 19.60
N ILE A 35 -16.86 -2.22 19.04
CA ILE A 35 -17.94 -2.69 18.17
C ILE A 35 -17.40 -3.18 16.83
N ASP A 36 -16.44 -2.47 16.25
CA ASP A 36 -15.79 -2.90 15.00
C ASP A 36 -14.96 -4.18 15.18
N ASP A 37 -14.35 -4.35 16.35
CA ASP A 37 -13.62 -5.56 16.76
C ASP A 37 -14.56 -6.70 17.19
N GLY A 38 -15.87 -6.45 17.30
CA GLY A 38 -16.86 -7.45 17.69
C GLY A 38 -16.81 -7.88 19.16
N LEU A 39 -16.17 -7.09 20.02
CA LEU A 39 -16.03 -7.36 21.47
C LEU A 39 -17.33 -7.09 22.25
N LEU A 40 -18.26 -6.35 21.66
CA LEU A 40 -19.55 -6.02 22.24
C LEU A 40 -20.69 -6.76 21.55
N LYS A 41 -21.78 -7.02 22.29
CA LYS A 41 -22.99 -7.66 21.74
C LYS A 41 -23.73 -6.80 20.71
N ILE A 42 -23.40 -5.51 20.61
CA ILE A 42 -23.99 -4.54 19.68
C ILE A 42 -23.31 -4.70 18.33
N LYS A 43 -24.10 -4.84 17.26
CA LYS A 43 -23.57 -4.92 15.89
C LYS A 43 -23.64 -3.56 15.20
N ASN A 44 -22.82 -3.37 14.16
CA ASN A 44 -22.87 -2.16 13.34
C ASN A 44 -24.25 -1.88 12.70
N ILE A 45 -25.08 -2.92 12.51
CA ILE A 45 -26.47 -2.80 12.02
C ILE A 45 -27.40 -2.11 13.01
N ASP A 46 -27.10 -2.19 14.31
CA ASP A 46 -27.91 -1.59 15.37
C ASP A 46 -27.63 -0.08 15.48
N LEU A 47 -26.52 0.38 14.89
CA LEU A 47 -26.10 1.78 14.85
C LEU A 47 -26.67 2.49 13.61
N ILE A 48 -27.85 3.10 13.79
CA ILE A 48 -28.63 3.79 12.73
C ILE A 48 -27.77 4.75 11.88
N LEU A 49 -26.84 5.47 12.50
CA LEU A 49 -25.98 6.44 11.79
C LEU A 49 -24.83 5.78 11.03
N LYS A 50 -24.35 4.62 11.48
CA LYS A 50 -23.17 3.96 10.90
C LYS A 50 -23.50 3.28 9.59
N VAL A 51 -24.68 2.65 9.50
CA VAL A 51 -25.17 1.97 8.28
C VAL A 51 -25.34 2.93 7.09
N ARG A 52 -25.61 4.21 7.34
CA ARG A 52 -25.78 5.24 6.29
C ARG A 52 -24.46 5.74 5.69
N ARG A 53 -23.31 5.49 6.34
CA ARG A 53 -22.01 6.00 5.89
C ARG A 53 -21.44 5.08 4.82
N LYS A 54 -20.93 5.65 3.72
CA LYS A 54 -20.16 4.89 2.72
C LYS A 54 -18.89 4.33 3.39
N LEU A 55 -18.71 3.02 3.34
CA LEU A 55 -17.50 2.35 3.82
C LEU A 55 -16.33 2.70 2.90
N LYS A 56 -15.16 3.02 3.48
CA LYS A 56 -13.92 3.10 2.70
C LYS A 56 -13.60 1.69 2.16
N SER A 57 -13.21 1.59 0.89
CA SER A 57 -12.79 0.29 0.36
C SER A 57 -11.59 -0.22 1.14
N LYS A 58 -11.62 -1.49 1.56
CA LYS A 58 -10.46 -2.13 2.16
C LYS A 58 -9.27 -2.02 1.19
N LEU A 59 -8.07 -1.80 1.74
CA LEU A 59 -6.84 -1.90 0.97
C LEU A 59 -6.80 -3.31 0.35
N LYS A 60 -6.69 -3.37 -0.97
CA LYS A 60 -6.57 -4.64 -1.68
C LYS A 60 -5.12 -5.09 -1.64
N ASP A 61 -4.89 -6.35 -1.29
CA ASP A 61 -3.57 -6.95 -1.39
C ASP A 61 -3.08 -6.93 -2.85
N ARG A 62 -1.79 -6.62 -3.02
CA ARG A 62 -1.15 -6.66 -4.34
C ARG A 62 -1.05 -8.12 -4.79
N LYS A 63 -1.86 -8.50 -5.79
CA LYS A 63 -1.85 -9.86 -6.36
C LYS A 63 -0.54 -10.25 -7.06
N LYS A 64 0.29 -9.26 -7.45
CA LYS A 64 1.54 -9.49 -8.20
C LYS A 64 2.74 -9.47 -7.25
N LYS A 65 3.54 -10.53 -7.29
CA LYS A 65 4.89 -10.57 -6.72
C LYS A 65 5.83 -9.79 -7.64
N LEU A 66 6.60 -8.83 -7.10
CA LEU A 66 7.44 -7.91 -7.87
C LEU A 66 8.89 -8.39 -8.07
N GLY A 67 9.21 -9.61 -7.62
CA GLY A 67 10.58 -10.15 -7.62
C GLY A 67 11.18 -10.20 -6.23
N ARG A 68 12.48 -10.52 -6.16
CA ARG A 68 13.30 -10.55 -4.93
C ARG A 68 13.83 -9.15 -4.59
N SER A 69 14.17 -8.91 -3.32
CA SER A 69 14.80 -7.65 -2.92
C SER A 69 16.18 -7.50 -3.58
N ILE A 70 16.63 -6.25 -3.73
CA ILE A 70 18.00 -5.94 -4.18
C ILE A 70 19.02 -6.44 -3.16
N GLU A 71 18.66 -6.46 -1.87
CA GLU A 71 19.52 -6.90 -0.77
C GLU A 71 19.75 -8.42 -0.76
N GLU A 72 18.92 -9.19 -1.47
CA GLU A 72 19.06 -10.66 -1.57
C GLU A 72 20.04 -11.11 -2.67
N ARG A 73 20.76 -10.17 -3.30
CA ARG A 73 21.71 -10.49 -4.37
C ARG A 73 22.97 -11.15 -3.79
N PRO A 74 23.58 -12.13 -4.48
CA PRO A 74 24.85 -12.72 -4.06
C PRO A 74 25.97 -11.67 -4.01
N ALA A 75 26.82 -11.72 -2.98
CA ALA A 75 27.95 -10.80 -2.82
C ALA A 75 28.97 -10.90 -3.97
N GLU A 76 29.07 -12.07 -4.60
CA GLU A 76 29.89 -12.33 -5.79
C GLU A 76 29.50 -11.43 -6.99
N THR A 77 28.29 -10.88 -7.01
CA THR A 77 27.86 -9.92 -8.04
C THR A 77 28.49 -8.53 -7.84
N GLU A 78 28.84 -8.14 -6.61
CA GLU A 78 29.45 -6.84 -6.33
C GLU A 78 30.92 -6.76 -6.80
N THR A 79 31.64 -7.89 -6.78
CA THR A 79 33.07 -7.93 -7.13
C THR A 79 33.31 -7.80 -8.64
N ARG A 80 32.30 -8.06 -9.48
CA ARG A 80 32.34 -7.89 -10.96
C ARG A 80 33.52 -8.60 -11.64
N GLU A 81 34.00 -9.69 -11.05
CA GLU A 81 35.18 -10.43 -11.54
C GLU A 81 34.84 -11.39 -12.70
N GLU A 82 33.58 -11.81 -12.84
CA GLU A 82 33.15 -12.73 -13.88
C GLU A 82 32.65 -12.02 -15.16
N SER A 83 33.31 -12.28 -16.29
CA SER A 83 32.89 -11.81 -17.62
C SER A 83 31.59 -12.47 -18.08
N GLY A 84 30.70 -11.72 -18.75
CA GLY A 84 29.45 -12.25 -19.33
C GLY A 84 28.17 -11.86 -18.59
N HIS A 85 28.28 -11.11 -17.49
CA HIS A 85 27.14 -10.53 -16.78
C HIS A 85 26.80 -9.14 -17.32
N TRP A 86 25.52 -8.92 -17.63
CA TRP A 86 24.98 -7.61 -17.98
C TRP A 86 24.10 -7.11 -16.83
N GLU A 87 24.35 -5.89 -16.36
CA GLU A 87 23.50 -5.23 -15.36
C GLU A 87 22.58 -4.25 -16.06
N GLY A 88 21.28 -4.30 -15.71
CA GLY A 88 20.25 -3.45 -16.30
C GLY A 88 19.53 -2.63 -15.24
N ASP A 89 19.66 -1.31 -15.27
CA ASP A 89 18.91 -0.40 -14.40
C ASP A 89 17.76 0.27 -15.15
N GLY A 90 16.58 0.34 -14.52
CA GLY A 90 15.37 0.88 -15.12
C GLY A 90 14.82 2.09 -14.36
N ILE A 91 14.65 3.22 -15.04
CA ILE A 91 13.95 4.40 -14.49
C ILE A 91 12.56 4.49 -15.13
N ILE A 92 11.53 4.57 -14.28
CA ILE A 92 10.15 4.74 -14.71
C ILE A 92 9.79 6.22 -14.69
N GLY A 93 9.33 6.75 -15.82
CA GLY A 93 8.88 8.13 -15.94
C GLY A 93 7.62 8.43 -15.12
N LYS A 94 7.36 9.73 -14.88
CA LYS A 94 6.18 10.22 -14.16
C LYS A 94 4.90 9.62 -14.74
N ASN A 95 3.97 9.21 -13.87
CA ASN A 95 2.71 8.54 -14.24
C ASN A 95 2.88 7.26 -15.08
N ARG A 96 4.03 6.57 -14.99
CA ARG A 96 4.38 5.40 -15.80
C ARG A 96 4.37 5.68 -17.31
N LYS A 97 4.61 6.94 -17.69
CA LYS A 97 4.74 7.35 -19.09
C LYS A 97 6.22 7.37 -19.46
N GLY A 98 6.69 6.25 -20.00
CA GLY A 98 8.06 6.07 -20.49
C GLY A 98 8.95 5.31 -19.51
N HIS A 99 9.91 4.58 -20.09
CA HIS A 99 10.93 3.84 -19.36
C HIS A 99 12.27 4.10 -20.03
N ILE A 100 13.30 4.31 -19.21
CA ILE A 100 14.69 4.30 -19.63
C ILE A 100 15.32 3.07 -19.00
N ILE A 101 15.98 2.26 -19.81
CA ILE A 101 16.77 1.13 -19.35
C ILE A 101 18.22 1.41 -19.72
N THR A 102 19.12 1.28 -18.76
CA THR A 102 20.57 1.41 -18.90
C THR A 102 21.19 0.03 -18.76
N PHE A 103 22.05 -0.36 -19.70
CA PHE A 103 22.82 -1.59 -19.60
C PHE A 103 24.30 -1.28 -19.36
N LEU A 104 24.94 -2.07 -18.49
CA LEU A 104 26.38 -2.05 -18.25
C LEU A 104 26.95 -3.42 -18.61
N SER A 105 28.03 -3.43 -19.40
CA SER A 105 28.81 -4.63 -19.74
C SER A 105 30.16 -4.55 -19.04
N SER A 106 30.61 -5.66 -18.45
CA SER A 106 31.91 -5.73 -17.76
C SER A 106 33.11 -5.89 -18.68
N THR A 107 32.91 -6.16 -19.98
CA THR A 107 33.98 -6.69 -20.83
C THR A 107 34.71 -5.66 -21.69
N PHE A 108 34.07 -4.58 -22.14
CA PHE A 108 34.70 -3.53 -22.96
C PHE A 108 33.97 -2.21 -22.75
N ASP A 109 34.73 -1.13 -22.51
CA ASP A 109 34.37 0.30 -22.48
C ASP A 109 32.90 0.64 -22.15
N TYR A 110 32.68 1.34 -21.03
CA TYR A 110 31.39 1.76 -20.47
C TYR A 110 30.41 2.33 -21.53
N SER A 111 29.74 1.45 -22.25
CA SER A 111 28.84 1.79 -23.32
C SER A 111 27.44 1.83 -22.72
N ILE A 112 26.99 3.04 -22.35
CA ILE A 112 25.65 3.28 -21.85
C ILE A 112 24.67 3.22 -23.03
N LEU A 113 23.95 2.11 -23.15
CA LEU A 113 22.79 2.02 -24.04
C LEU A 113 21.55 2.49 -23.29
N SER A 114 20.95 3.59 -23.71
CA SER A 114 19.67 4.07 -23.17
C SER A 114 18.53 3.81 -24.17
N ILE A 115 17.56 2.99 -23.77
CA ILE A 115 16.40 2.68 -24.61
C ILE A 115 15.17 3.41 -24.05
N GLN A 116 14.59 4.33 -24.83
CA GLN A 116 13.31 4.93 -24.50
C GLN A 116 12.17 4.00 -24.95
N VAL A 117 11.59 3.24 -24.02
CA VAL A 117 10.42 2.42 -24.33
C VAL A 117 9.17 3.29 -24.28
N LYS A 118 8.71 3.77 -25.45
CA LYS A 118 7.34 4.28 -25.61
C LYS A 118 6.38 3.09 -25.58
N SER A 119 5.23 3.24 -24.94
CA SER A 119 4.25 2.15 -24.79
C SER A 119 3.60 1.76 -26.15
N LYS A 120 4.30 0.86 -26.87
CA LYS A 120 4.01 0.06 -28.11
C LYS A 120 3.92 0.77 -29.49
N PRO A 121 4.23 0.07 -30.61
CA PRO A 121 5.07 -1.13 -30.81
C PRO A 121 6.50 -0.79 -31.28
N LEU A 122 7.44 -1.75 -31.20
CA LEU A 122 8.78 -1.70 -31.82
C LEU A 122 8.67 -1.44 -33.34
N PRO A 123 9.69 -0.92 -34.07
CA PRO A 123 11.13 -0.96 -33.80
C PRO A 123 11.91 0.34 -34.08
N ALA A 124 13.14 0.43 -33.58
CA ALA A 124 14.34 0.95 -34.26
C ALA A 124 15.49 0.94 -33.25
N ALA A 125 16.36 -0.06 -33.35
CA ALA A 125 17.63 -0.05 -32.64
C ALA A 125 18.51 1.02 -33.27
N VAL A 126 18.85 2.07 -32.52
CA VAL A 126 19.90 3.01 -32.92
C VAL A 126 21.14 2.64 -32.12
N ALA A 127 22.09 2.01 -32.82
CA ALA A 127 23.45 1.85 -32.32
C ALA A 127 24.16 3.18 -32.48
N VAL A 128 24.66 3.76 -31.38
CA VAL A 128 25.67 4.82 -31.44
C VAL A 128 26.90 4.25 -30.78
N SER A 129 27.92 4.00 -31.59
CA SER A 129 29.28 3.66 -31.16
C SER A 129 30.07 4.94 -30.90
N ALA A 130 30.70 5.04 -29.73
CA ALA A 130 31.91 5.81 -29.50
C ALA A 130 32.68 5.13 -28.38
#